data_AF-A0A9C8E854-F1
#
_entry.id   AF-A0A9C8E854-F1
#
_cell.length_a   1.000
_cell.length_b   1.000
_cell.length_c   1.000
_cell.angle_alpha   90.00
_cell.angle_beta   90.00
_cell.angle_gamma   90.00
#
_symmetry.space_group_name_H-M   'P 1'
#
loop_
_entity.id
_entity.type
_entity.pdbx_description
1 polymer ?
#
loop_
_entity_poly.entity_id
_entity_poly.type
_entity_poly.pdbx_seq_one_letter_code
_entity_poly.pdbx_strand_id
1 'polypeptide(L)' 'MAEAAVKEIILQELDGLPEDKAVEVLDFVRFLKSKWEEEALERRFSSALEEIRKIAKQRGITEEDIQAEIQAVRAGKRE' A
#
# COMPACT_ATOMS: atom_id res chain seq x y z
N MET A 1 -21.37 -4.14 -15.23
CA MET A 1 -22.81 -4.05 -14.83
C MET A 1 -23.02 -4.40 -13.35
N ALA A 2 -22.31 -5.37 -12.77
CA ALA A 2 -22.48 -5.74 -11.35
C ALA A 2 -22.09 -4.65 -10.33
N GLU A 3 -21.02 -3.88 -10.57
CA GLU A 3 -20.56 -2.84 -9.64
C GLU A 3 -21.54 -1.67 -9.49
N ALA A 4 -22.22 -1.30 -10.58
CA ALA A 4 -23.25 -0.27 -10.57
C ALA A 4 -24.45 -0.70 -9.70
N ALA A 5 -24.85 -1.98 -9.77
CA ALA A 5 -25.93 -2.53 -8.97
C ALA A 5 -25.61 -2.53 -7.46
N VAL A 6 -24.37 -2.85 -7.06
CA VAL A 6 -24.00 -2.86 -5.64
C VAL A 6 -23.98 -1.45 -5.03
N LYS A 7 -23.48 -0.45 -5.77
CA LYS A 7 -23.48 0.95 -5.31
C LYS A 7 -24.89 1.49 -5.14
N GLU A 8 -25.78 1.14 -6.07
CA GLU A 8 -27.19 1.54 -6.02
C GLU A 8 -27.93 0.91 -4.84
N ILE A 9 -27.71 -0.39 -4.58
CA ILE A 9 -28.26 -1.08 -3.40
C ILE A 9 -27.77 -0.40 -2.10
N ILE A 10 -26.48 -0.07 -1.99
CA ILE A 10 -25.95 0.62 -0.80
C ILE A 10 -26.64 1.96 -0.60
N LEU A 11 -26.89 2.72 -1.66
CA LEU A 11 -27.60 4.01 -1.54
C LEU A 11 -29.04 3.80 -1.07
N GLN A 12 -29.73 2.78 -1.57
CA GLN A 12 -31.08 2.44 -1.11
C GLN A 12 -31.12 2.02 0.36
N GLU A 13 -30.13 1.29 0.85
CA GLU A 13 -30.03 0.90 2.27
C GLU A 13 -29.70 2.09 3.20
N LEU A 14 -29.11 3.16 2.65
CA LEU A 14 -28.86 4.40 3.39
C LEU A 14 -30.10 5.31 3.44
N ASP A 15 -31.09 5.10 2.56
CA ASP A 15 -32.31 5.90 2.55
C ASP A 15 -33.15 5.63 3.81
N GLY A 16 -33.48 6.71 4.54
CA GLY A 16 -34.24 6.63 5.78
C GLY A 16 -33.40 6.22 7.01
N LEU A 17 -32.09 6.00 6.83
CA LEU A 17 -31.19 5.76 7.94
C LEU A 17 -30.99 7.05 8.77
N PRO A 18 -31.06 6.98 10.11
CA PRO A 18 -30.73 8.10 10.98
C PRO A 18 -29.31 8.63 10.70
N GLU A 19 -29.12 9.95 10.81
CA GLU A 19 -27.85 10.61 10.44
C GLU A 19 -26.66 10.08 11.24
N ASP A 20 -26.83 9.81 12.53
CA ASP A 20 -25.81 9.21 13.40
C ASP A 20 -25.35 7.84 12.89
N LYS A 21 -26.28 7.05 12.35
CA LYS A 21 -25.99 5.75 11.74
C LYS A 21 -25.41 5.86 10.34
N ALA A 22 -25.80 6.85 9.55
CA ALA A 22 -25.18 7.14 8.27
C ALA A 22 -23.69 7.54 8.41
N VAL A 23 -23.36 8.28 9.48
CA VAL A 23 -21.96 8.61 9.82
C VAL A 23 -21.15 7.36 10.16
N GLU A 24 -21.69 6.43 10.96
CA GLU A 24 -21.04 5.15 11.27
C GLU A 24 -20.72 4.34 9.99
N VAL A 25 -21.68 4.28 9.04
CA VAL A 25 -21.46 3.59 7.76
C VAL A 25 -20.39 4.28 6.92
N LEU A 26 -20.38 5.62 6.87
CA LEU A 26 -19.36 6.39 6.16
C LEU A 26 -17.96 6.11 6.71
N ASP A 27 -17.82 6.05 8.03
CA ASP A 27 -16.54 5.73 8.68
C ASP A 27 -16.09 4.31 8.38
N PHE A 28 -17.02 3.34 8.36
CA PHE A 28 -16.70 1.97 7.95
C PHE A 28 -16.22 1.89 6.49
N VAL A 29 -16.89 2.60 5.57
CA VAL A 29 -16.45 2.66 4.15
C VAL A 29 -15.06 3.28 4.03
N ARG A 30 -14.76 4.34 4.81
CA ARG A 30 -13.42 4.95 4.85
C ARG A 30 -12.37 3.99 5.38
N PHE A 31 -12.69 3.25 6.45
CA PHE A 31 -11.82 2.21 6.99
C PHE A 31 -11.48 1.15 5.94
N LEU A 32 -12.48 0.64 5.22
CA LEU A 32 -12.26 -0.35 4.16
C LEU A 32 -11.37 0.18 3.04
N LYS A 33 -11.57 1.44 2.62
CA LYS A 33 -10.70 2.09 1.62
C LYS A 33 -9.25 2.18 2.10
N SER A 34 -9.04 2.61 3.35
CA SER A 34 -7.70 2.69 3.93
C SER A 34 -7.02 1.33 3.97
N LYS A 35 -7.74 0.26 4.32
CA LYS A 35 -7.18 -1.10 4.31
C LYS A 35 -6.82 -1.59 2.91
N TRP A 36 -7.67 -1.31 1.93
CA TRP A 36 -7.35 -1.64 0.54
C TRP A 36 -6.09 -0.92 0.04
N GLU A 37 -5.92 0.36 0.39
CA GLU A 37 -4.74 1.14 0.04
C GLU A 37 -3.47 0.61 0.73
N GLU A 38 -3.57 0.23 2.01
CA GLU A 38 -2.48 -0.39 2.78
C GLU A 38 -2.03 -1.70 2.12
N GLU A 39 -2.96 -2.61 1.82
CA GLU A 39 -2.63 -3.87 1.13
C GLU A 39 -2.02 -3.63 -0.26
N ALA A 40 -2.51 -2.63 -1.00
CA ALA A 40 -1.96 -2.29 -2.30
C ALA A 40 -0.51 -1.76 -2.18
N LEU A 41 -0.23 -0.99 -1.13
CA LEU A 41 1.12 -0.50 -0.82
C LEU A 41 2.06 -1.66 -0.44
N GLU A 42 1.62 -2.56 0.44
CA GLU A 42 2.40 -3.75 0.83
C GLU A 42 2.73 -4.65 -0.36
N ARG A 43 1.76 -4.88 -1.26
CA ARG A 43 1.98 -5.63 -2.50
C ARG A 43 3.03 -4.95 -3.38
N ARG A 44 2.90 -3.64 -3.60
CA ARG A 44 3.88 -2.88 -4.41
C ARG A 44 5.27 -2.92 -3.80
N PHE A 45 5.37 -2.75 -2.48
CA PHE A 45 6.64 -2.81 -1.75
C PHE A 45 7.28 -4.20 -1.87
N SER A 46 6.51 -5.26 -1.70
CA SER A 46 7.00 -6.64 -1.80
C SER A 46 7.52 -6.95 -3.21
N SER A 47 6.78 -6.56 -4.25
CA SER A 47 7.23 -6.72 -5.64
C SER A 47 8.51 -5.93 -5.94
N ALA A 48 8.61 -4.68 -5.44
CA ALA A 48 9.83 -3.88 -5.61
C ALA A 48 11.03 -4.52 -4.90
N LEU A 49 10.85 -5.05 -3.69
CA LEU A 49 11.90 -5.76 -2.96
C LEU A 49 12.38 -7.02 -3.68
N GLU A 50 11.45 -7.80 -4.26
CA GLU A 50 11.81 -8.98 -5.05
C GLU A 50 12.64 -8.60 -6.28
N GLU A 51 12.26 -7.53 -6.97
CA GLU A 51 12.99 -7.03 -8.14
C GLU A 51 14.40 -6.54 -7.75
N ILE A 52 14.52 -5.77 -6.68
CA ILE A 52 15.82 -5.32 -6.14
C ILE A 52 16.71 -6.52 -5.80
N ARG A 53 16.17 -7.53 -5.10
CA ARG A 53 16.93 -8.75 -4.76
C ARG A 53 17.39 -9.51 -6.00
N LYS A 54 16.55 -9.57 -7.04
CA LYS A 54 16.91 -10.19 -8.32
C LYS A 54 18.05 -9.44 -9.00
N ILE A 55 17.98 -8.12 -9.04
CA ILE A 55 19.02 -7.26 -9.61
C ILE A 55 20.34 -7.42 -8.84
N ALA A 56 20.29 -7.40 -7.51
CA ALA A 56 21.47 -7.60 -6.66
C ALA A 56 22.14 -8.95 -6.96
N LYS A 57 21.35 -10.03 -7.03
CA LYS A 57 21.86 -11.36 -7.39
C LYS A 57 22.47 -11.41 -8.79
N GLN A 58 21.84 -10.77 -9.79
CA GLN A 58 22.36 -10.71 -11.16
C GLN A 58 23.67 -9.95 -11.26
N ARG A 59 23.84 -8.92 -10.42
CA ARG A 59 25.04 -8.08 -10.38
C ARG A 59 26.11 -8.57 -9.42
N GLY A 60 25.85 -9.66 -8.69
CA GLY A 60 26.76 -10.17 -7.67
C GLY A 60 26.95 -9.24 -6.47
N ILE A 61 26.00 -8.34 -6.22
CA ILE A 61 26.05 -7.41 -5.08
C ILE A 61 25.82 -8.21 -3.81
N THR A 62 26.79 -8.18 -2.90
CA THR A 62 26.74 -8.84 -1.60
C THR A 62 26.22 -7.91 -0.52
N GLU A 63 25.87 -8.46 0.65
CA GLU A 63 25.46 -7.64 1.80
C GLU A 63 26.62 -6.76 2.26
N GLU A 64 27.85 -7.27 2.17
CA GLU A 64 29.07 -6.54 2.49
C GLU A 64 29.25 -5.31 1.59
N ASP A 65 28.98 -5.44 0.28
CA ASP A 65 29.03 -4.32 -0.67
C ASP A 65 28.00 -3.23 -0.31
N ILE A 66 26.78 -3.65 0.06
CA ILE A 66 25.70 -2.74 0.48
C ILE A 66 26.09 -2.00 1.75
N GLN A 67 26.62 -2.71 2.75
CA GLN A 67 27.05 -2.10 4.01
C GLN A 67 28.22 -1.14 3.79
N ALA A 68 29.19 -1.50 2.95
CA ALA A 68 30.31 -0.63 2.62
C ALA A 68 29.82 0.69 1.98
N GLU A 69 28.89 0.62 1.03
CA GLU A 69 28.28 1.79 0.38
C GLU A 69 27.52 2.66 1.38
N ILE A 70 26.69 2.06 2.24
CA ILE A 70 25.94 2.79 3.29
C ILE A 70 26.90 3.54 4.22
N GLN A 71 27.98 2.90 4.64
CA GLN A 71 28.98 3.53 5.52
C GLN A 71 29.74 4.65 4.80
N ALA A 72 30.10 4.48 3.53
CA ALA A 72 30.76 5.51 2.72
C ALA A 72 29.88 6.77 2.60
N VAL A 73 28.59 6.59 2.29
CA VAL A 73 27.61 7.68 2.20
C VAL A 73 27.44 8.39 3.55
N ARG A 74 27.31 7.64 4.65
CA ARG A 74 27.18 8.20 6.01
C ARG A 74 28.44 8.95 6.48
N ALA A 75 29.61 8.51 6.02
CA ALA A 75 30.88 9.18 6.31
C ALA A 75 31.12 10.42 5.44
N GLY A 76 30.18 10.80 4.57
CA GLY A 76 30.31 11.96 3.68
C GLY A 76 31.36 11.76 2.57
N LYS A 77 31.84 10.53 2.36
CA LYS A 77 32.75 10.19 1.28
C LYS A 77 31.93 9.86 0.04
N ARG A 78 31.58 10.88 -0.73
CA ARG A 78 31.35 10.71 -2.17
C ARG A 78 32.64 11.12 -2.87
N GLU A 79 33.16 10.23 -3.72
CA GLU A 79 34.13 10.60 -4.76
C GLU A 79 33.48 11.55 -5.78
#